data_AF-A0A0X3PG33-F1
#
_entry.id   AF-A0A0X3PG33-F1
#
_cell.length_a   1.000
_cell.length_b   1.000
_cell.length_c   1.000
_cell.angle_alpha   90.00
_cell.angle_beta   90.00
_cell.angle_gamma   90.00
#
_symmetry.space_group_name_H-M   'P 1'
#
loop_
_entity.id
_entity.type
_entity.pdbx_description
1 polymer ?
#
loop_
_entity_poly.entity_id
_entity_poly.type
_entity_poly.pdbx_seq_one_letter_code
_entity_poly.pdbx_strand_id
1 'polypeptide(L)'
;MKVIGICMEEQKFQALGLEKLVNKRRCELKYIKLPSLKANGVPDNVDLVIHKSTDLLSDPQAYLPLNMDISCKPKFVDPFQYIVPILNRFQQYEVTSSCLLKGKMGNTAFVPSFCLFGEDMNKNQRAFELSGMKFPVLAKPLVAHGKHGAAHDVSSNHVIFYKLDFWNLSFWLTFRHLETGSTK
;
A
#
# COMPACT_ATOMS: atom_id res chain seq x y z
N MET A 1 -15.16 24.15 -15.70
CA MET A 1 -15.37 23.49 -14.39
C MET A 1 -14.91 22.04 -14.51
N LYS A 2 -14.02 21.57 -13.63
CA LYS A 2 -13.56 20.17 -13.60
C LYS A 2 -14.32 19.39 -12.54
N VAL A 3 -14.69 18.15 -12.85
CA VAL A 3 -15.41 17.27 -11.92
C VAL A 3 -14.47 16.20 -11.39
N ILE A 4 -14.38 16.11 -10.06
CA ILE A 4 -13.53 15.18 -9.33
C ILE A 4 -14.41 14.18 -8.59
N GLY A 5 -14.34 12.91 -8.98
CA GLY A 5 -14.95 11.79 -8.27
C GLY A 5 -14.08 11.33 -7.10
N ILE A 6 -14.69 11.02 -5.96
CA ILE A 6 -14.01 10.46 -4.79
C ILE A 6 -14.61 9.10 -4.49
N CYS A 7 -13.82 8.03 -4.59
CA CYS A 7 -14.26 6.65 -4.32
C CYS A 7 -13.43 5.98 -3.22
N MET A 8 -14.00 5.78 -2.05
CA MET A 8 -13.36 5.05 -0.94
C MET A 8 -14.42 4.54 0.04
N GLU A 9 -14.03 3.60 0.90
CA GLU A 9 -14.91 3.10 1.97
C GLU A 9 -15.45 4.22 2.85
N GLU A 10 -16.70 4.09 3.30
CA GLU A 10 -17.40 5.11 4.09
C GLU A 10 -16.62 5.55 5.32
N GLN A 11 -16.09 4.59 6.08
CA GLN A 11 -15.30 4.86 7.27
C GLN A 11 -14.09 5.75 6.97
N LYS A 12 -13.41 5.51 5.83
CA LYS A 12 -12.26 6.32 5.42
C LYS A 12 -12.69 7.69 4.93
N PHE A 13 -13.79 7.77 4.19
CA PHE A 13 -14.36 9.01 3.68
C PHE A 13 -14.69 9.98 4.82
N GLN A 14 -15.33 9.47 5.88
CA GLN A 14 -15.68 10.22 7.08
C GLN A 14 -14.44 10.60 7.91
N ALA A 15 -13.52 9.65 8.14
CA ALA A 15 -12.30 9.90 8.92
C ALA A 15 -11.41 10.98 8.29
N LEU A 16 -11.44 11.15 6.97
CA LEU A 16 -10.73 12.21 6.25
C LEU A 16 -11.53 13.53 6.14
N GLY A 17 -12.77 13.57 6.64
CA GLY A 17 -13.62 14.76 6.60
C GLY A 17 -14.03 15.18 5.18
N LEU A 18 -14.06 14.24 4.23
CA LEU A 18 -14.29 14.54 2.81
C LEU A 18 -15.73 14.96 2.48
N GLU A 19 -16.68 14.73 3.39
CA GLU A 19 -18.04 15.25 3.28
C GLU A 19 -18.05 16.77 3.17
N LYS A 20 -17.21 17.46 3.95
CA LYS A 20 -17.03 18.91 3.88
C LYS A 20 -16.48 19.37 2.53
N LEU A 21 -15.70 18.52 1.86
CA LEU A 21 -15.12 18.83 0.56
C LEU A 21 -16.16 18.71 -0.55
N VAL A 22 -16.99 17.66 -0.52
CA VAL A 22 -18.09 17.45 -1.48
C VAL A 22 -19.15 18.54 -1.38
N ASN A 23 -19.43 19.01 -0.17
CA ASN A 23 -20.45 20.04 0.06
C ASN A 23 -19.94 21.48 -0.20
N LYS A 24 -18.62 21.68 -0.38
CA LYS A 24 -18.04 22.99 -0.70
C LYS A 24 -18.01 23.21 -2.21
N ARG A 25 -18.80 24.19 -2.69
CA ARG A 25 -18.61 24.71 -4.05
C ARG A 25 -17.30 25.51 -4.10
N ARG A 26 -16.42 25.12 -5.02
CA ARG A 26 -15.28 25.93 -5.45
C ARG A 26 -15.55 26.38 -6.89
N CYS A 27 -15.11 27.59 -7.24
CA CYS A 27 -15.44 28.20 -8.54
C CYS A 27 -14.99 27.37 -9.75
N GLU A 28 -13.95 26.54 -9.60
CA GLU A 28 -13.34 25.80 -10.72
C GLU A 28 -13.49 24.27 -10.61
N LEU A 29 -13.77 23.75 -9.41
CA LEU A 29 -13.77 22.33 -9.09
C LEU A 29 -15.09 21.91 -8.44
N LYS A 30 -15.67 20.82 -8.95
CA LYS A 30 -16.82 20.13 -8.36
C LYS A 30 -16.39 18.77 -7.86
N TYR A 31 -16.56 18.51 -6.58
CA TYR A 31 -16.30 17.19 -6.00
C TYR A 31 -17.60 16.40 -5.90
N ILE A 32 -17.58 15.13 -6.28
CA ILE A 32 -18.70 14.20 -6.12
C ILE A 32 -18.22 12.93 -5.44
N LYS A 33 -19.06 12.35 -4.60
CA LYS A 33 -18.81 11.03 -4.02
C LYS A 33 -19.25 9.97 -5.02
N LEU A 34 -18.38 9.00 -5.28
CA LEU A 34 -18.67 7.84 -6.12
C LEU A 34 -18.93 6.63 -5.22
N PRO A 35 -20.01 5.86 -5.46
CA PRO A 35 -20.37 4.73 -4.61
C PRO A 35 -19.47 3.51 -4.83
N SER A 36 -19.04 3.25 -6.07
CA SER A 36 -18.10 2.19 -6.40
C SER A 36 -17.39 2.46 -7.72
N LEU A 37 -16.33 1.70 -7.98
CA LEU A 37 -15.64 1.70 -9.28
C LEU A 37 -16.08 0.54 -10.19
N LYS A 38 -16.81 -0.45 -9.67
CA LYS A 38 -16.88 -1.80 -10.26
C LYS A 38 -18.22 -2.18 -10.93
N ALA A 39 -19.15 -1.27 -11.20
CA ALA A 39 -20.41 -1.70 -11.85
C ALA A 39 -21.11 -0.70 -12.79
N ASN A 40 -21.10 0.62 -12.55
CA ASN A 40 -21.94 1.55 -13.32
C ASN A 40 -21.20 2.69 -14.00
N GLY A 41 -19.88 2.52 -14.21
CA GLY A 41 -19.03 3.51 -14.85
C GLY A 41 -18.80 4.72 -13.97
N VAL A 42 -17.56 5.19 -13.94
CA VAL A 42 -17.35 6.57 -13.51
C VAL A 42 -18.12 7.45 -14.49
N PRO A 43 -18.97 8.40 -14.04
CA PRO A 43 -19.76 9.20 -14.97
C PRO A 43 -18.89 9.92 -16.01
N ASP A 44 -19.34 10.00 -17.26
CA ASP A 44 -18.57 10.55 -18.40
C ASP A 44 -18.09 11.99 -18.17
N ASN A 45 -18.80 12.74 -17.33
CA ASN A 45 -18.46 14.11 -16.99
C ASN A 45 -17.37 14.24 -15.91
N VAL A 46 -16.87 13.13 -15.37
CA VAL A 46 -15.77 13.13 -14.39
C VAL A 46 -14.44 13.22 -15.11
N ASP A 47 -13.65 14.24 -14.74
CA ASP A 47 -12.31 14.43 -15.29
C ASP A 47 -11.26 13.60 -14.54
N LEU A 48 -11.46 13.38 -13.24
CA LEU A 48 -10.49 12.74 -12.36
C LEU A 48 -11.16 11.98 -11.21
N VAL A 49 -10.58 10.86 -10.82
CA VAL A 49 -11.02 10.03 -9.69
C VAL A 49 -9.91 9.91 -8.67
N ILE A 50 -10.17 10.34 -7.44
CA ILE A 50 -9.35 10.04 -6.27
C ILE A 50 -9.94 8.80 -5.63
N HIS A 51 -9.13 7.75 -5.46
CA HIS A 51 -9.65 6.51 -4.92
C HIS A 51 -8.74 5.83 -3.90
N LYS A 52 -9.39 5.06 -3.03
CA LYS A 52 -8.76 4.12 -2.12
C LYS A 52 -9.76 2.98 -1.89
N SER A 53 -9.88 2.10 -2.88
CA SER A 53 -10.81 0.97 -2.80
C SER A 53 -10.13 -0.27 -2.23
N THR A 54 -10.77 -0.91 -1.26
CA THR A 54 -10.44 -2.25 -0.79
C THR A 54 -10.91 -3.34 -1.75
N ASP A 55 -11.86 -3.04 -2.64
CA ASP A 55 -12.32 -3.93 -3.72
C ASP A 55 -11.25 -4.17 -4.80
N LEU A 56 -10.16 -3.43 -4.74
CA LEU A 56 -8.93 -3.71 -5.50
C LEU A 56 -8.25 -4.99 -5.04
N LEU A 57 -8.46 -5.40 -3.78
CA LEU A 57 -7.83 -6.59 -3.21
C LEU A 57 -8.48 -7.90 -3.70
N SER A 58 -9.78 -7.86 -4.04
CA SER A 58 -10.53 -9.06 -4.44
C SER A 58 -10.22 -9.48 -5.87
N ASP A 59 -10.03 -8.52 -6.77
CA ASP A 59 -9.59 -8.76 -8.14
C ASP A 59 -8.89 -7.50 -8.65
N PRO A 60 -7.56 -7.39 -8.45
CA PRO A 60 -6.75 -6.25 -8.89
C PRO A 60 -6.65 -6.15 -10.42
N GLN A 61 -6.75 -7.28 -11.13
CA GLN A 61 -6.54 -7.36 -12.58
C GLN A 61 -7.70 -6.73 -13.35
N ALA A 62 -8.92 -6.83 -12.82
CA ALA A 62 -10.10 -6.15 -13.40
C ALA A 62 -9.95 -4.62 -13.53
N TYR A 63 -9.01 -3.99 -12.82
CA TYR A 63 -8.82 -2.54 -12.84
C TYR A 63 -7.68 -2.08 -13.74
N LEU A 64 -6.82 -2.98 -14.23
CA LEU A 64 -5.75 -2.60 -15.17
C LEU A 64 -6.27 -1.90 -16.43
N PRO A 65 -7.37 -2.36 -17.07
CA PRO A 65 -7.90 -1.71 -18.27
C PRO A 65 -8.32 -0.25 -18.06
N LEU A 66 -8.73 0.14 -16.84
CA LEU A 66 -9.26 1.48 -16.54
C LEU A 66 -8.21 2.60 -16.66
N ASN A 67 -6.92 2.26 -16.77
CA ASN A 67 -5.85 3.25 -16.80
C ASN A 67 -4.70 2.86 -17.74
N MET A 68 -4.96 2.05 -18.77
CA MET A 68 -3.95 1.71 -19.79
C MET A 68 -3.66 2.86 -20.75
N ASP A 69 -4.64 3.74 -20.99
CA ASP A 69 -4.47 4.91 -21.84
C ASP A 69 -4.53 6.20 -21.02
N ILE A 70 -3.40 6.91 -20.98
CA ILE A 70 -3.22 8.17 -20.23
C ILE A 70 -4.03 9.33 -20.84
N SER A 71 -4.46 9.19 -22.09
CA SER A 71 -5.28 10.17 -22.80
C SER A 71 -6.78 10.06 -22.47
N CYS A 72 -7.22 8.91 -21.94
CA CYS A 72 -8.61 8.68 -21.57
C CYS A 72 -9.01 9.41 -20.28
N LYS A 73 -10.30 9.74 -20.18
CA LYS A 73 -10.94 10.22 -18.96
C LYS A 73 -11.86 9.12 -18.39
N PRO A 74 -12.04 9.09 -17.06
CA PRO A 74 -11.37 9.93 -16.05
C PRO A 74 -9.92 9.52 -15.79
N LYS A 75 -9.08 10.44 -15.31
CA LYS A 75 -7.74 10.09 -14.78
C LYS A 75 -7.85 9.53 -13.36
N PHE A 76 -7.08 8.50 -13.02
CA PHE A 76 -7.12 7.90 -11.68
C PHE A 76 -5.92 8.32 -10.82
N VAL A 77 -6.20 8.66 -9.56
CA VAL A 77 -5.22 8.95 -8.52
C VAL A 77 -5.42 7.98 -7.35
N ASP A 78 -4.52 7.04 -7.09
CA ASP A 78 -3.31 6.72 -7.86
C ASP A 78 -3.61 5.81 -9.09
N PRO A 79 -2.76 5.81 -10.14
CA PRO A 79 -2.83 4.85 -11.24
C PRO A 79 -2.84 3.39 -10.77
N PHE A 80 -3.72 2.54 -11.32
CA PHE A 80 -3.81 1.13 -10.92
C PHE A 80 -2.51 0.35 -11.17
N GLN A 81 -1.78 0.66 -12.23
CA GLN A 81 -0.47 0.06 -12.52
C GLN A 81 0.55 0.23 -11.37
N TYR A 82 0.42 1.29 -10.58
CA TYR A 82 1.27 1.53 -9.40
C TYR A 82 0.65 1.01 -8.12
N ILE A 83 -0.68 0.90 -8.05
CA ILE A 83 -1.38 0.34 -6.90
C ILE A 83 -1.23 -1.18 -6.84
N VAL A 84 -1.32 -1.90 -7.96
CA VAL A 84 -1.28 -3.37 -7.96
C VAL A 84 -0.01 -3.93 -7.31
N PRO A 85 1.21 -3.46 -7.65
CA PRO A 85 2.44 -3.92 -7.01
C PRO A 85 2.49 -3.64 -5.50
N ILE A 86 1.84 -2.56 -5.02
CA ILE A 86 1.83 -2.27 -3.59
C ILE A 86 0.84 -3.12 -2.81
N LEU A 87 0.00 -3.95 -3.43
CA LEU A 87 -0.88 -4.88 -2.70
C LEU A 87 -0.11 -6.10 -2.18
N ASN A 88 1.09 -6.36 -2.73
CA ASN A 88 1.93 -7.50 -2.40
C ASN A 88 3.26 -7.00 -1.81
N ARG A 89 3.57 -7.39 -0.57
CA ARG A 89 4.78 -6.91 0.13
C ARG A 89 6.09 -7.29 -0.57
N PHE A 90 6.11 -8.41 -1.30
CA PHE A 90 7.31 -8.89 -1.98
C PHE A 90 7.60 -7.96 -3.14
N GLN A 91 6.57 -7.67 -3.93
CA GLN A 91 6.63 -6.69 -5.02
C GLN A 91 6.96 -5.28 -4.50
N GLN A 92 6.41 -4.85 -3.36
CA GLN A 92 6.80 -3.59 -2.73
C GLN A 92 8.31 -3.52 -2.47
N TYR A 93 8.89 -4.58 -1.88
CA TYR A 93 10.31 -4.61 -1.56
C TYR A 93 11.19 -4.72 -2.81
N GLU A 94 10.79 -5.50 -3.82
CA GLU A 94 11.48 -5.57 -5.10
C GLU A 94 11.51 -4.23 -5.84
N VAL A 95 10.36 -3.56 -5.95
CA VAL A 95 10.25 -2.23 -6.59
C VAL A 95 11.08 -1.21 -5.81
N THR A 96 10.93 -1.17 -4.49
CA THR A 96 11.68 -0.23 -3.64
C THR A 96 13.19 -0.44 -3.75
N SER A 97 13.65 -1.70 -3.65
CA SER A 97 15.07 -2.06 -3.78
C SER A 97 15.61 -1.65 -5.14
N SER A 98 14.88 -1.96 -6.21
CA SER A 98 15.23 -1.57 -7.57
C SER A 98 15.32 -0.06 -7.76
N CYS A 99 14.38 0.71 -7.19
CA CYS A 99 14.39 2.17 -7.23
C CYS A 99 15.59 2.76 -6.49
N LEU A 100 15.91 2.26 -5.29
CA LEU A 100 17.06 2.74 -4.51
C LEU A 100 18.39 2.43 -5.20
N LEU A 101 18.52 1.25 -5.80
CA LEU A 101 19.69 0.87 -6.59
C LEU A 101 19.87 1.78 -7.81
N LYS A 102 18.81 1.98 -8.61
CA LYS A 102 18.84 2.86 -9.79
C LYS A 102 19.14 4.31 -9.41
N GLY A 103 18.58 4.78 -8.29
CA GLY A 103 18.81 6.11 -7.74
C GLY A 103 20.16 6.29 -7.04
N LYS A 104 21.00 5.24 -6.97
CA LYS A 104 22.28 5.23 -6.25
C LYS A 104 22.15 5.71 -4.80
N MET A 105 21.04 5.36 -4.14
CA MET A 105 20.70 5.83 -2.80
C MET A 105 21.25 4.95 -1.67
N GLY A 106 22.15 4.00 -1.97
CA GLY A 106 22.63 3.00 -1.01
C GLY A 106 23.32 3.57 0.24
N ASN A 107 23.77 4.83 0.21
CA ASN A 107 24.35 5.51 1.36
C ASN A 107 23.32 6.22 2.25
N THR A 108 22.08 6.36 1.79
CA THR A 108 21.02 7.13 2.47
C THR A 108 19.87 6.22 2.91
N ALA A 109 19.53 5.22 2.10
CA ALA A 109 18.45 4.30 2.36
C ALA A 109 18.78 2.91 1.79
N PHE A 110 18.27 1.89 2.46
CA PHE A 110 18.39 0.50 2.02
C PHE A 110 17.08 -0.25 2.28
N VAL A 111 16.87 -1.33 1.53
CA VAL A 111 15.84 -2.33 1.85
C VAL A 111 16.54 -3.49 2.54
N PRO A 112 16.12 -3.90 3.75
CA PRO A 112 16.69 -5.08 4.39
C PRO A 112 16.50 -6.32 3.52
N SER A 113 17.42 -7.29 3.59
CA SER A 113 17.26 -8.58 2.89
C SER A 113 15.90 -9.19 3.18
N PHE A 114 15.21 -9.66 2.15
CA PHE A 114 13.88 -10.24 2.24
C PHE A 114 13.74 -11.46 1.33
N CYS A 115 12.90 -12.42 1.71
CA CYS A 115 12.49 -13.51 0.84
C CYS A 115 11.08 -14.02 1.17
N LEU A 116 10.49 -14.74 0.22
CA LEU A 116 9.17 -15.34 0.35
C LEU A 116 9.27 -16.74 0.96
N PHE A 117 8.44 -17.01 1.95
CA PHE A 117 8.22 -18.32 2.54
C PHE A 117 6.82 -18.82 2.20
N GLY A 118 6.71 -20.10 1.88
CA GLY A 118 5.45 -20.83 1.67
C GLY A 118 5.47 -22.16 2.41
N GLU A 119 4.74 -23.15 1.91
CA GLU A 119 4.55 -24.45 2.58
C GLU A 119 5.75 -25.41 2.43
N ASP A 120 6.58 -25.22 1.40
CA ASP A 120 7.72 -26.10 1.09
C ASP A 120 8.99 -25.68 1.85
N MET A 121 9.34 -26.45 2.88
CA MET A 121 10.48 -26.18 3.75
C MET A 121 11.83 -26.17 3.01
N ASN A 122 12.02 -27.02 2.00
CA ASN A 122 13.28 -27.07 1.25
C ASN A 122 13.45 -25.81 0.39
N LYS A 123 12.36 -25.34 -0.23
CA LYS A 123 12.35 -24.07 -0.96
C LYS A 123 12.58 -22.89 -0.04
N ASN A 124 11.97 -22.90 1.14
CA ASN A 124 12.13 -21.87 2.16
C ASN A 124 13.58 -21.76 2.64
N GLN A 125 14.21 -22.89 2.98
CA GLN A 125 15.61 -22.92 3.40
C GLN A 125 16.52 -22.35 2.30
N ARG A 126 16.34 -22.80 1.05
CA ARG A 126 17.11 -22.29 -0.08
C ARG A 126 16.89 -20.79 -0.31
N ALA A 127 15.67 -20.29 -0.20
CA ALA A 127 15.37 -18.86 -0.34
C ALA A 127 16.02 -18.02 0.78
N PHE A 128 16.04 -18.55 2.00
CA PHE A 128 16.70 -17.92 3.14
C PHE A 128 18.22 -17.81 2.94
N GLU A 129 18.85 -18.89 2.50
CA GLU A 129 20.29 -18.92 2.22
C GLU A 129 20.66 -17.97 1.07
N LEU A 130 19.93 -18.01 -0.04
CA LEU A 130 20.20 -17.17 -1.22
C LEU A 130 19.97 -15.67 -0.98
N SER A 131 19.04 -15.31 -0.08
CA SER A 131 18.78 -13.92 0.28
C SER A 131 19.80 -13.32 1.26
N GLY A 132 20.73 -14.15 1.77
CA GLY A 132 21.71 -13.73 2.77
C GLY A 132 21.08 -13.31 4.10
N MET A 133 19.85 -13.76 4.37
CA MET A 133 19.11 -13.43 5.58
C MET A 133 19.77 -14.06 6.82
N LYS A 134 19.68 -13.36 7.95
CA LYS A 134 20.21 -13.79 9.24
C LYS A 134 19.19 -13.50 10.33
N PHE A 135 19.16 -14.34 11.36
CA PHE A 135 18.33 -14.09 12.54
C PHE A 135 18.83 -12.89 13.35
N PRO A 136 17.93 -12.14 14.02
CA PRO A 136 16.47 -12.31 14.04
C PRO A 136 15.79 -11.80 12.76
N VAL A 137 14.69 -12.46 12.39
CA VAL A 137 13.89 -12.12 11.21
C VAL A 137 12.46 -11.79 11.61
N LEU A 138 11.83 -10.85 10.89
CA LEU A 138 10.42 -10.54 11.08
C LEU A 138 9.58 -11.14 9.96
N ALA A 139 8.57 -11.91 10.35
CA ALA A 139 7.52 -12.43 9.48
C ALA A 139 6.42 -11.38 9.24
N LYS A 140 6.02 -11.18 7.97
CA LYS A 140 4.83 -10.40 7.59
C LYS A 140 4.02 -11.14 6.52
N PRO A 141 2.68 -11.03 6.50
CA PRO A 141 1.89 -11.57 5.39
C PRO A 141 2.34 -11.08 4.02
N LEU A 142 2.19 -11.92 3.01
CA LEU A 142 2.42 -11.49 1.62
C LEU A 142 1.47 -10.36 1.22
N VAL A 143 0.23 -10.41 1.69
CA VAL A 143 -0.80 -9.38 1.46
C VAL A 143 -0.46 -8.12 2.27
N ALA A 144 -0.26 -6.99 1.60
CA ALA A 144 0.19 -5.74 2.23
C ALA A 144 -0.97 -4.86 2.73
N HIS A 145 -2.18 -5.06 2.19
CA HIS A 145 -3.36 -4.22 2.41
C HIS A 145 -4.60 -5.07 2.67
N GLY A 146 -5.53 -4.56 3.47
CA GLY A 146 -6.78 -5.24 3.81
C GLY A 146 -7.10 -5.13 5.30
N LYS A 147 -8.13 -5.87 5.74
CA LYS A 147 -8.57 -5.87 7.14
C LYS A 147 -7.54 -6.55 8.06
N HIS A 148 -7.61 -6.21 9.36
CA HIS A 148 -6.90 -6.92 10.42
C HIS A 148 -7.14 -8.44 10.31
N GLY A 149 -6.08 -9.24 10.44
CA GLY A 149 -6.12 -10.71 10.22
C GLY A 149 -5.46 -11.17 8.91
N ALA A 150 -5.69 -10.49 7.79
CA ALA A 150 -5.14 -10.90 6.48
C ALA A 150 -3.84 -10.16 6.11
N ALA A 151 -3.77 -8.86 6.41
CA ALA A 151 -2.61 -8.04 6.10
C ALA A 151 -1.70 -7.80 7.31
N HIS A 152 -2.23 -7.88 8.53
CA HIS A 152 -1.54 -7.42 9.75
C HIS A 152 -1.25 -8.52 10.78
N ASP A 153 -1.72 -9.75 10.55
CA ASP A 153 -1.47 -10.87 11.44
C ASP A 153 -0.31 -11.72 10.94
N VAL A 154 0.61 -12.15 11.81
CA VAL A 154 1.88 -12.75 11.42
C VAL A 154 1.73 -14.24 11.04
N SER A 155 0.53 -14.81 11.17
CA SER A 155 0.24 -16.25 11.05
C SER A 155 -0.25 -16.73 9.67
N SER A 156 -0.06 -15.96 8.59
CA SER A 156 -0.55 -16.31 7.25
C SER A 156 0.31 -17.37 6.53
N ASN A 157 -0.28 -18.23 5.68
CA ASN A 157 0.43 -19.31 4.95
C ASN A 157 1.56 -18.85 4.00
N HIS A 158 1.59 -17.56 3.62
CA HIS A 158 2.66 -16.97 2.83
C HIS A 158 3.20 -15.74 3.54
N VAL A 159 4.46 -15.78 3.90
CA VAL A 159 5.10 -14.79 4.76
C VAL A 159 6.35 -14.29 4.08
N ILE A 160 6.59 -12.99 4.18
CA ILE A 160 7.87 -12.40 3.88
C ILE A 160 8.62 -12.24 5.17
N PHE A 161 9.83 -12.80 5.18
CA PHE A 161 10.78 -12.52 6.22
C PHE A 161 11.68 -11.39 5.76
N TYR A 162 12.05 -10.49 6.66
CA TYR A 162 13.18 -9.58 6.42
C TYR A 162 14.05 -9.41 7.66
N LYS A 163 15.32 -9.07 7.43
CA LYS A 163 16.32 -8.88 8.50
C LYS A 163 16.04 -7.58 9.28
N LEU A 164 16.09 -7.66 10.60
CA LEU A 164 16.17 -6.47 11.45
C LEU A 164 17.63 -6.03 11.55
N ASP A 165 18.03 -5.08 10.71
CA ASP A 165 19.32 -4.39 10.90
C ASP A 165 19.15 -3.37 12.02
N PHE A 166 19.52 -3.78 13.24
CA PHE A 166 19.54 -2.93 14.44
C PHE A 166 20.68 -1.89 14.36
N TRP A 167 20.53 -0.89 13.49
CA TRP A 167 21.29 0.37 13.57
C TRP A 167 20.32 1.51 13.89
N ASN A 168 19.85 1.51 15.15
CA ASN A 168 19.31 2.62 15.97
C ASN A 168 18.28 2.10 16.99
N LEU A 169 18.70 1.21 17.89
CA LEU A 169 17.90 0.86 19.07
C LEU A 169 17.63 2.09 19.98
N SER A 170 18.47 3.13 19.87
CA SER A 170 18.33 4.39 20.60
C SER A 170 17.05 5.17 20.23
N PHE A 171 16.56 5.04 18.99
CA PHE A 171 15.35 5.77 18.57
C PHE A 171 14.06 5.11 19.09
N TRP A 172 14.06 3.77 19.24
CA TRP A 172 12.89 3.02 19.70
C TRP A 172 12.74 3.04 21.23
N LEU A 173 13.86 3.05 21.98
CA LEU A 173 13.81 3.22 23.44
C LEU A 173 13.33 4.62 23.84
N THR A 174 13.62 5.65 23.02
CA THR A 174 13.12 7.01 23.27
C THR A 174 11.59 7.09 23.12
N PHE A 175 10.99 6.32 22.19
CA PHE A 175 9.52 6.29 22.03
C PHE A 175 8.81 5.52 23.15
N ARG A 176 9.38 4.40 23.63
CA ARG A 176 8.81 3.67 24.78
C ARG A 176 8.92 4.43 26.10
N HIS A 177 9.94 5.26 26.29
CA HIS A 177 10.05 6.08 27.50
C HIS A 177 9.12 7.32 27.49
N LEU A 178 8.72 7.79 26.30
CA LEU A 178 7.72 8.85 26.16
C LEU A 178 6.27 8.33 26.29
N GLU A 179 6.00 7.07 25.95
CA GLU A 179 4.66 6.45 26.11
C GLU A 179 4.42 5.84 27.50
N THR A 180 5.45 5.65 28.32
CA THR A 180 5.32 5.19 29.72
C THR A 180 5.47 6.32 30.74
N GLY A 181 5.42 7.57 30.28
CA GLY A 181 5.34 8.74 31.12
C GLY A 181 3.99 8.86 31.84
N SER A 182 4.03 8.55 33.14
CA SER A 182 3.12 9.00 34.21
C SER A 182 1.99 8.06 34.62
N THR A 183 2.23 7.27 35.67
CA THR A 183 1.55 7.46 36.98
C THR A 183 2.11 6.49 38.03
N LYS A 184 3.08 6.97 38.82
CA LYS A 184 3.02 7.11 40.28
C LYS A 184 4.33 7.69 40.81
#